data_AF-A0A2D4FKT6-F1
#
_entry.id   AF-A0A2D4FKT6-F1
#
_cell.length_a   1.000
_cell.length_b   1.000
_cell.length_c   1.000
_cell.angle_alpha   90.00
_cell.angle_beta   90.00
_cell.angle_gamma   90.00
#
_symmetry.space_group_name_H-M   'P 1'
#
loop_
_entity.id
_entity.type
_entity.pdbx_description
1 polymer ?
#
loop_
_entity_poly.entity_id
_entity_poly.type
_entity_poly.pdbx_seq_one_letter_code
_entity_poly.pdbx_strand_id
1 'polypeptide(L)'
;MDCHLLRCKVLELIFQHNCSKPTKEPLSLTKILHFLNHVSLQLTYQDREKLWQRWDEILHQMNLLLLSYRTIVLGHLRDSVYERIRLIIKAAKPKLQSNDYIEKSKIKRSIYSIQKNLCRILGQQIPSPIKEKIELLQVLLFTAMDI
;
A
#
# COMPACT_ATOMS: atom_id res chain seq x y z
N MET A 1 6.79 -11.33 16.80
CA MET A 1 5.48 -11.97 16.58
C MET A 1 4.73 -11.07 15.61
N ASP A 2 4.74 -11.40 14.32
CA ASP A 2 4.24 -10.50 13.27
C ASP A 2 2.76 -10.75 12.98
N CYS A 3 1.87 -10.03 13.67
CA CYS A 3 0.44 -10.08 13.37
C CYS A 3 0.12 -9.22 12.14
N HIS A 4 0.17 -9.83 10.95
CA HIS A 4 -0.09 -9.13 9.68
C HIS A 4 -1.49 -8.50 9.61
N LEU A 5 -2.51 -9.14 10.19
CA LEU A 5 -3.86 -8.58 10.30
C LEU A 5 -3.86 -7.27 11.08
N LEU A 6 -3.23 -7.26 12.27
CA LEU A 6 -3.12 -6.06 13.09
C LEU A 6 -2.31 -4.98 12.37
N ARG A 7 -1.18 -5.35 11.74
CA ARG A 7 -0.36 -4.40 10.97
C ARG A 7 -1.18 -3.76 9.84
N CYS A 8 -1.88 -4.56 9.03
CA CYS A 8 -2.76 -4.02 8.00
C CYS A 8 -3.82 -3.10 8.58
N LYS A 9 -4.43 -3.46 9.72
CA LYS A 9 -5.48 -2.64 10.31
C LYS A 9 -4.97 -1.30 10.83
N VAL A 10 -3.83 -1.30 11.52
CA VAL A 10 -3.19 -0.08 12.02
C VAL A 10 -2.75 0.81 10.87
N LEU A 11 -2.07 0.26 9.85
CA LEU A 11 -1.63 1.03 8.69
C LEU A 11 -2.79 1.57 7.88
N GLU A 12 -3.86 0.79 7.68
CA GLU A 12 -5.09 1.26 7.05
C GLU A 12 -5.64 2.51 7.77
N LEU A 13 -5.71 2.48 9.11
CA LEU A 13 -6.19 3.61 9.91
C LEU A 13 -5.29 4.85 9.81
N ILE A 14 -3.96 4.64 9.80
CA ILE A 14 -2.99 5.71 9.61
C ILE A 14 -3.15 6.36 8.23
N PHE A 15 -3.21 5.56 7.17
CA PHE A 15 -3.40 6.09 5.81
C PHE A 15 -4.76 6.74 5.61
N GLN A 16 -5.80 6.23 6.26
CA GLN A 16 -7.12 6.85 6.26
C GLN A 16 -7.07 8.29 6.80
N HIS A 17 -6.37 8.52 7.90
CA HIS A 17 -6.22 9.87 8.49
C HIS A 17 -5.31 10.78 7.67
N ASN A 18 -4.28 10.22 7.03
CA ASN A 18 -3.36 10.98 6.18
C ASN A 18 -3.84 11.08 4.72
N CYS A 19 -5.09 10.71 4.41
CA CYS A 19 -5.64 10.79 3.06
C CYS A 19 -6.49 12.05 2.90
N SER A 20 -6.22 12.83 1.86
CA SER A 20 -7.05 14.00 1.50
C SER A 20 -8.49 13.63 1.10
N LYS A 21 -8.72 12.39 0.68
CA LYS A 21 -10.03 11.85 0.28
C LYS A 21 -10.25 10.49 0.92
N PRO A 22 -10.55 10.39 2.23
CA PRO A 22 -10.71 9.12 2.91
C PRO A 22 -11.88 8.30 2.32
N THR A 23 -11.75 6.96 2.31
CA THR A 23 -12.79 6.04 1.82
C THR A 23 -13.17 5.02 2.88
N LYS A 24 -14.46 4.72 3.00
CA LYS A 24 -14.97 3.71 3.96
C LYS A 24 -14.93 2.28 3.41
N GLU A 25 -14.47 2.09 2.16
CA GLU A 25 -14.36 0.76 1.56
C GLU A 25 -13.43 -0.18 2.36
N PRO A 26 -13.65 -1.49 2.32
CA PRO A 26 -12.71 -2.46 2.89
C PRO A 26 -11.31 -2.35 2.27
N LEU A 27 -10.28 -2.74 3.04
CA LEU A 27 -8.91 -2.80 2.54
C LEU A 27 -8.83 -3.70 1.31
N SER A 28 -8.34 -3.13 0.21
CA SER A 28 -8.20 -3.74 -1.11
C SER A 28 -7.01 -3.13 -1.84
N LEU A 29 -6.53 -3.74 -2.92
CA LEU A 29 -5.52 -3.11 -3.76
C LEU A 29 -6.02 -1.75 -4.29
N THR A 30 -7.30 -1.64 -4.67
CA THR A 30 -7.86 -0.37 -5.15
C THR A 30 -7.77 0.70 -4.08
N LYS A 31 -8.11 0.36 -2.82
CA LYS A 31 -8.00 1.27 -1.69
C LYS A 31 -6.55 1.64 -1.36
N ILE A 32 -5.62 0.69 -1.44
CA ILE A 32 -4.19 0.96 -1.25
C ILE A 32 -3.67 1.93 -2.32
N LEU A 33 -4.03 1.71 -3.58
CA LEU A 33 -3.68 2.61 -4.68
C LEU A 33 -4.33 4.00 -4.51
N HIS A 34 -5.55 4.04 -3.97
CA HIS A 34 -6.24 5.28 -3.63
C HIS A 34 -5.49 6.07 -2.55
N PHE A 35 -5.07 5.42 -1.46
CA PHE A 35 -4.23 6.06 -0.44
C PHE A 35 -2.95 6.61 -1.04
N LEU A 36 -2.29 5.81 -1.89
CA LEU A 36 -1.07 6.20 -2.55
C LEU A 36 -1.25 7.50 -3.39
N ASN A 37 -2.37 7.62 -4.12
CA ASN A 37 -2.67 8.81 -4.94
C ASN A 37 -3.13 10.04 -4.15
N HIS A 38 -3.64 9.85 -2.94
CA HIS A 38 -4.31 10.90 -2.16
C HIS A 38 -3.66 11.18 -0.81
N VAL A 39 -2.48 10.59 -0.56
CA VAL A 39 -1.72 10.84 0.66
C VAL A 39 -1.38 12.32 0.76
N SER A 40 -1.74 12.88 1.90
CA SER A 40 -1.57 14.29 2.24
C SER A 40 -0.76 14.37 3.52
N LEU A 41 0.41 15.00 3.41
CA LEU A 41 1.23 15.34 4.55
C LEU A 41 0.65 16.57 5.22
N GLN A 42 -0.42 16.40 5.99
CA GLN A 42 -1.17 17.50 6.61
C GLN A 42 -0.40 18.32 7.66
N LEU A 43 0.89 18.05 7.95
CA LEU A 43 1.68 18.96 8.78
C LEU A 43 2.50 19.88 7.89
N THR A 44 2.00 21.10 7.76
CA THR A 44 2.73 22.30 7.38
C THR A 44 3.94 22.48 8.30
N TYR A 45 5.10 21.97 7.89
CA TYR A 45 6.39 22.37 8.46
C TYR A 45 7.31 22.81 7.34
N GLN A 46 7.91 23.98 7.52
CA GLN A 46 8.69 24.74 6.53
C GLN A 46 10.08 24.14 6.23
N ASP A 47 10.35 22.92 6.68
CA ASP A 47 11.67 22.30 6.61
C ASP A 47 11.72 21.17 5.57
N ARG A 48 12.41 21.40 4.45
CA ARG A 48 12.53 20.44 3.35
C ARG A 48 13.28 19.17 3.75
N GLU A 49 14.19 19.28 4.72
CA GLU A 49 14.97 18.13 5.20
C GLU A 49 14.08 17.12 5.93
N LYS A 50 13.07 17.60 6.66
CA LYS A 50 12.06 16.74 7.30
C LYS A 50 11.04 16.18 6.30
N LEU A 51 10.84 16.86 5.18
CA LEU A 51 9.82 16.48 4.20
C LEU A 51 10.18 15.20 3.43
N TRP A 52 11.44 15.05 3.01
CA TRP A 52 11.88 13.83 2.31
C TRP A 52 11.87 12.62 3.24
N GLN A 53 12.31 12.78 4.49
CA GLN A 53 12.29 11.71 5.50
C GLN A 53 10.87 11.22 5.75
N ARG A 54 9.90 12.13 5.79
CA ARG A 54 8.51 11.73 5.98
C ARG A 54 7.91 10.98 4.79
N TRP A 55 8.30 11.35 3.58
CA TRP A 55 7.95 10.56 2.39
C TRP A 55 8.62 9.18 2.39
N ASP A 56 9.87 9.13 2.84
CA ASP A 56 10.62 7.88 3.02
C ASP A 56 9.93 6.93 4.02
N GLU A 57 9.41 7.47 5.13
CA GLU A 57 8.58 6.74 6.09
C GLU A 57 7.24 6.30 5.51
N ILE A 58 6.52 7.19 4.84
CA ILE A 58 5.21 6.86 4.22
C ILE A 58 5.34 5.74 3.21
N LEU A 59 6.35 5.79 2.34
CA LEU A 59 6.60 4.75 1.35
C LEU A 59 7.00 3.44 2.01
N HIS A 60 7.80 3.49 3.08
CA HIS A 60 8.11 2.31 3.88
C HIS A 60 6.84 1.66 4.47
N GLN A 61 5.98 2.46 5.11
CA GLN A 61 4.71 1.98 5.66
C GLN A 61 3.77 1.44 4.58
N MET A 62 3.76 2.05 3.38
CA MET A 62 2.95 1.56 2.26
C MET A 62 3.46 0.19 1.76
N ASN A 63 4.77 -0.01 1.70
CA ASN A 63 5.38 -1.30 1.38
C ASN A 63 5.01 -2.36 2.43
N LEU A 64 5.08 -2.03 3.73
CA LEU A 64 4.67 -2.94 4.80
C LEU A 64 3.18 -3.29 4.75
N LEU A 65 2.33 -2.33 4.38
CA LEU A 65 0.90 -2.55 4.17
C LEU A 65 0.66 -3.56 3.05
N LEU A 66 1.30 -3.39 1.89
CA LEU A 66 1.18 -4.32 0.76
C LEU A 66 1.73 -5.70 1.04
N LEU A 67 2.90 -5.79 1.69
CA LEU A 67 3.48 -7.07 2.11
C LEU A 67 2.52 -7.83 3.03
N SER A 68 1.97 -7.13 4.03
CA SER A 68 1.05 -7.75 5.00
C SER A 68 -0.30 -8.09 4.35
N TYR A 69 -0.76 -7.25 3.43
CA TYR A 69 -1.98 -7.48 2.66
C TYR A 69 -1.86 -8.76 1.83
N ARG A 70 -0.74 -8.93 1.13
CA ARG A 70 -0.43 -10.14 0.36
C ARG A 70 -0.40 -11.37 1.26
N THR A 71 0.26 -11.31 2.42
CA THR A 71 0.25 -12.42 3.39
C THR A 71 -1.16 -12.76 3.86
N ILE A 72 -2.03 -11.77 4.06
CA ILE A 72 -3.44 -11.97 4.42
C ILE A 72 -4.20 -12.72 3.34
N VAL A 73 -4.03 -12.32 2.07
CA VAL A 73 -4.69 -12.98 0.94
C VAL A 73 -4.20 -14.42 0.82
N LEU A 74 -2.88 -14.61 0.73
CA LEU A 74 -2.26 -15.94 0.56
C LEU A 74 -2.61 -16.91 1.70
N GLY A 75 -2.75 -16.39 2.91
CA GLY A 75 -3.05 -17.18 4.10
C GLY A 75 -4.53 -17.45 4.35
N HIS A 76 -5.46 -17.00 3.48
CA HIS A 76 -6.92 -17.04 3.72
C HIS A 76 -7.30 -16.38 5.04
N LEU A 77 -6.59 -15.30 5.43
CA LEU A 77 -6.74 -14.67 6.75
C LEU A 77 -7.96 -13.73 6.85
N ARG A 78 -8.72 -13.58 5.78
CA ARG A 78 -10.00 -12.85 5.78
C ARG A 78 -11.17 -13.73 6.13
N ASP A 79 -11.03 -15.03 5.90
CA ASP A 79 -12.05 -16.01 6.21
C ASP A 79 -12.10 -16.27 7.71
N SER A 80 -13.26 -16.71 8.18
CA SER A 80 -13.37 -17.19 9.56
C SER A 80 -12.37 -18.33 9.80
N VAL A 81 -11.94 -18.54 11.04
CA VAL A 81 -11.00 -19.63 11.38
C VAL A 81 -11.50 -20.98 10.86
N TYR A 82 -12.81 -21.23 10.96
CA TYR A 82 -13.44 -22.45 10.48
C TYR A 82 -13.33 -22.61 8.96
N GLU A 83 -13.69 -21.57 8.20
CA GLU A 83 -13.61 -21.60 6.73
C GLU A 83 -12.16 -21.66 6.25
N ARG A 84 -11.25 -20.94 6.91
CA ARG A 84 -9.81 -21.02 6.63
C ARG A 84 -9.27 -22.44 6.76
N ILE A 85 -9.63 -23.16 7.82
CA ILE A 85 -9.23 -24.57 8.00
C ILE A 85 -9.76 -25.42 6.82
N ARG A 86 -11.02 -25.23 6.44
CA ARG A 86 -11.61 -25.93 5.29
C ARG A 86 -10.87 -25.65 3.97
N LEU A 87 -10.52 -24.39 3.72
CA LEU A 87 -9.78 -23.98 2.51
C LEU A 87 -8.38 -24.59 2.46
N ILE A 88 -7.69 -24.62 3.60
CA ILE A 88 -6.36 -25.24 3.74
C ILE A 88 -6.44 -26.75 3.45
N ILE A 89 -7.39 -27.47 4.06
CA ILE A 89 -7.58 -28.92 3.82
C ILE A 89 -7.85 -29.20 2.34
N LYS A 90 -8.61 -28.32 1.67
CA LYS A 90 -8.93 -28.44 0.24
C LYS A 90 -7.80 -27.98 -0.68
N ALA A 91 -6.65 -27.53 -0.15
CA ALA A 91 -5.59 -26.88 -0.91
C ALA A 91 -6.13 -25.77 -1.85
N ALA A 92 -7.14 -25.04 -1.39
CA ALA A 92 -7.81 -24.03 -2.20
C ALA A 92 -6.83 -22.89 -2.51
N LYS A 93 -6.78 -22.50 -3.80
CA LYS A 93 -6.02 -21.32 -4.21
C LYS A 93 -6.59 -20.07 -3.52
N PRO A 94 -5.74 -19.20 -2.98
CA PRO A 94 -6.13 -17.86 -2.56
C PRO A 94 -6.89 -17.13 -3.67
N LYS A 95 -7.85 -16.31 -3.29
CA LYS A 95 -8.64 -15.53 -4.26
C LYS A 95 -8.61 -14.06 -3.89
N LEU A 96 -8.41 -13.25 -4.92
CA LEU A 96 -8.58 -11.82 -4.86
C LEU A 96 -10.08 -11.47 -4.75
N GLN A 97 -10.39 -10.38 -4.05
CA GLN A 97 -11.74 -9.80 -4.04
C GLN A 97 -11.92 -8.89 -5.27
N SER A 98 -13.16 -8.52 -5.60
CA SER A 98 -13.47 -7.68 -6.77
C SER A 98 -12.63 -6.40 -6.84
N ASN A 99 -12.44 -5.72 -5.71
CA ASN A 99 -11.69 -4.46 -5.63
C ASN A 99 -10.16 -4.63 -5.69
N ASP A 100 -9.66 -5.85 -5.85
CA ASP A 100 -8.23 -6.12 -6.06
C ASP A 100 -7.84 -6.17 -7.53
N TYR A 101 -8.81 -6.33 -8.43
CA TYR A 101 -8.56 -6.33 -9.87
C TYR A 101 -8.32 -4.90 -10.35
N ILE A 102 -7.05 -4.56 -10.55
CA ILE A 102 -6.61 -3.25 -11.04
C ILE A 102 -5.89 -3.43 -12.38
N GLU A 103 -6.09 -2.49 -13.29
CA GLU A 103 -5.27 -2.45 -14.50
C GLU A 103 -3.80 -2.11 -14.20
N LYS A 104 -2.87 -2.86 -14.79
CA LYS A 104 -1.43 -2.55 -14.77
C LYS A 104 -1.15 -1.10 -15.23
N SER A 105 -1.96 -0.58 -16.16
CA SER A 105 -1.88 0.81 -16.65
C SER A 105 -2.11 1.84 -15.52
N LYS A 106 -3.07 1.57 -14.62
CA LYS A 106 -3.44 2.44 -13.50
C LYS A 106 -2.32 2.49 -12.47
N ILE A 107 -1.69 1.36 -12.16
CA ILE A 107 -0.50 1.30 -11.29
C ILE A 107 0.64 2.14 -11.87
N LYS A 108 0.98 1.94 -13.16
CA LYS A 108 2.04 2.71 -13.81
C LYS A 108 1.78 4.23 -13.76
N ARG A 109 0.54 4.66 -14.03
CA ARG A 109 0.14 6.07 -13.94
C ARG A 109 0.29 6.62 -12.51
N SER A 110 -0.14 5.88 -11.50
CA SER A 110 0.00 6.26 -10.09
C SER A 110 1.47 6.40 -9.66
N ILE A 111 2.31 5.43 -10.00
CA ILE A 111 3.75 5.47 -9.68
C ILE A 111 4.41 6.69 -10.34
N TYR A 112 4.14 6.92 -11.63
CA TYR A 112 4.65 8.09 -12.34
C TYR A 112 4.17 9.41 -11.72
N SER A 113 2.89 9.50 -11.35
CA SER A 113 2.30 10.70 -10.72
C SER A 113 3.01 11.04 -9.41
N ILE A 114 3.32 10.04 -8.59
CA ILE A 114 4.02 10.23 -7.32
C ILE A 114 5.46 10.62 -7.51
N GLN A 115 6.18 9.95 -8.42
CA GLN A 115 7.55 10.34 -8.74
C GLN A 115 7.61 11.79 -9.20
N LYS A 116 6.71 12.19 -10.12
CA LYS A 116 6.60 13.58 -10.57
C LYS A 116 6.28 14.55 -9.42
N ASN A 117 5.36 14.18 -8.53
CA ASN A 117 5.00 15.00 -7.39
C ASN A 117 6.17 15.15 -6.39
N LEU A 118 6.88 14.06 -6.11
CA LEU A 118 8.06 14.05 -5.25
C LEU A 118 9.19 14.90 -5.81
N CYS A 119 9.53 14.76 -7.10
CA CYS A 119 10.51 15.63 -7.76
C CYS A 119 10.15 17.12 -7.58
N ARG A 120 8.87 17.47 -7.78
CA ARG A 120 8.38 18.84 -7.63
C ARG A 120 8.46 19.34 -6.19
N ILE A 121 8.08 18.50 -5.22
CA ILE A 121 8.08 18.85 -3.79
C ILE A 121 9.51 19.03 -3.27
N LEU A 122 10.41 18.13 -3.63
CA LEU A 122 11.80 18.17 -3.19
C LEU A 122 12.58 19.28 -3.90
N GLY A 123 12.18 19.65 -5.12
CA GLY A 123 12.89 20.64 -5.95
C GLY A 123 14.23 20.12 -6.49
N GLN A 124 14.46 18.81 -6.36
CA GLN A 124 15.68 18.12 -6.77
C GLN A 124 15.35 16.69 -7.21
N GLN A 125 16.35 15.94 -7.66
CA GLN A 125 16.20 14.52 -7.96
C GLN A 125 15.79 13.74 -6.70
N ILE A 126 14.99 12.68 -6.89
CA ILE A 126 14.55 11.82 -5.79
C ILE A 126 15.78 11.08 -5.22
N PRO A 127 16.04 11.15 -3.90
CA PRO A 127 17.10 10.37 -3.26
C PRO A 127 16.96 8.86 -3.51
N SER A 128 18.09 8.14 -3.62
CA SER A 128 18.10 6.68 -3.89
C SER A 128 17.19 5.87 -2.96
N PRO A 129 17.20 6.07 -1.63
CA PRO A 129 16.37 5.28 -0.72
C PRO A 129 14.86 5.41 -1.00
N ILE A 130 14.42 6.61 -1.40
CA ILE A 130 13.02 6.86 -1.77
C ILE A 130 12.71 6.17 -3.10
N LYS A 131 13.62 6.28 -4.08
CA LYS A 131 13.45 5.66 -5.40
C LYS A 131 13.32 4.13 -5.29
N GLU A 132 14.21 3.49 -4.53
CA GLU A 132 14.17 2.05 -4.26
C GLU A 132 12.85 1.62 -3.61
N LYS A 133 12.32 2.41 -2.67
CA LYS A 133 11.02 2.14 -2.05
C LYS A 133 9.85 2.27 -3.02
N ILE A 134 9.91 3.19 -3.97
CA ILE A 134 8.89 3.33 -5.03
C ILE A 134 8.96 2.15 -6.01
N GLU A 135 10.16 1.71 -6.37
CA GLU A 135 10.37 0.54 -7.22
C GLU A 135 9.85 -0.73 -6.54
N LEU A 136 10.18 -0.92 -5.25
CA LEU A 136 9.63 -2.00 -4.43
C LEU A 136 8.10 -1.93 -4.38
N LEU A 137 7.53 -0.74 -4.17
CA LEU A 137 6.08 -0.54 -4.13
C LEU A 137 5.41 -0.98 -5.43
N GLN A 138 6.01 -0.64 -6.57
CA GLN A 138 5.54 -1.05 -7.89
C GLN A 138 5.60 -2.57 -8.06
N VAL A 139 6.71 -3.21 -7.68
CA VAL A 139 6.85 -4.68 -7.72
C VAL A 139 5.80 -5.35 -6.83
N LEU A 140 5.58 -4.83 -5.62
CA LEU A 140 4.57 -5.36 -4.69
C LEU A 140 3.15 -5.22 -5.24
N LEU A 141 2.81 -4.08 -5.86
CA LEU A 141 1.52 -3.88 -6.50
C LEU A 141 1.30 -4.85 -7.68
N PHE A 142 2.33 -5.08 -8.50
CA PHE A 142 2.21 -6.05 -9.60
C PHE A 142 2.06 -7.48 -9.10
N THR A 143 2.92 -7.90 -8.19
CA THR A 143 2.90 -9.27 -7.66
C THR A 143 1.64 -9.57 -6.84
N ALA A 144 1.00 -8.56 -6.24
CA ALA A 144 -0.25 -8.75 -5.52
C ALA A 144 -1.46 -9.00 -6.45
N MET A 145 -1.37 -8.66 -7.74
CA MET A 145 -2.43 -8.94 -8.72
C MET A 145 -2.33 -10.34 -9.34
N ASP A 146 -1.17 -11.00 -9.22
CA ASP A 146 -0.90 -12.31 -9.81
C ASP A 146 -1.11 -13.45 -8.79
N ILE A 147 -1.96 -13.24 -7.77
CA ILE A 147 -2.31 -14.23 -6.72
C ILE A 147 -3.38 -15.21 -7.20
#